data_AF-A0A4Q2YPI0-F1
#
_entry.id   AF-A0A4Q2YPI0-F1
#
_cell.length_a   1.000
_cell.length_b   1.000
_cell.length_c   1.000
_cell.angle_alpha   90.00
_cell.angle_beta   90.00
_cell.angle_gamma   90.00
#
_symmetry.space_group_name_H-M   'P 1'
#
loop_
_entity.id
_entity.type
_entity.pdbx_description
1 polymer ?
#
loop_
_entity_poly.entity_id
_entity_poly.type
_entity_poly.pdbx_seq_one_letter_code
_entity_poly.pdbx_strand_id
1 'polypeptide(L)'
;MIRRSFLLTATAALTIAMTAAQPAAAREQWTKRQANKWYDKQPWLVGANYNPGSAVNELEMWHEPTFDPATIDKELGWASSIGMNTMRVFLHNLLWENDPEGTKKRMNEFLAIADKHKIKIMFVLFDSVWDPNPVYGLQSPPIPGVHNSRWVQAPGEARLKDASQYGKLEGYVKDIVGTFAKDPRIVAWDVWNEPNNKGGGNYEHIPDKNKYVALLLPQVFEWARSANPSQPLTSGVWIGENWDNLDKVDAVERTQLTQSDINSFHDYSWPEKFEKRAKQMLSYGRPVLST
;
A
#
# COMPACT_ATOMS: atom_id res chain seq x y z
N MET A 1 13.37 -83.66 9.05
CA MET A 1 14.68 -83.23 9.59
C MET A 1 14.65 -81.70 9.65
N ILE A 2 14.73 -81.16 10.88
CA ILE A 2 14.46 -79.77 11.25
C ILE A 2 15.45 -78.81 10.58
N ARG A 3 14.98 -77.75 9.90
CA ARG A 3 15.79 -76.54 9.70
C ARG A 3 14.97 -75.28 9.97
N ARG A 4 15.57 -74.47 10.84
CA ARG A 4 15.03 -73.32 11.56
C ARG A 4 14.96 -72.09 10.65
N SER A 5 13.83 -71.41 10.67
CA SER A 5 13.65 -70.07 10.10
C SER A 5 14.28 -69.03 11.04
N PHE A 6 15.25 -68.26 10.54
CA PHE A 6 15.74 -67.06 11.21
C PHE A 6 15.06 -65.85 10.56
N LEU A 7 14.25 -65.14 11.34
CA LEU A 7 13.79 -63.79 11.03
C LEU A 7 14.95 -62.81 11.26
N LEU A 8 15.28 -62.03 10.23
CA LEU A 8 16.00 -60.77 10.37
C LEU A 8 15.07 -59.65 9.89
N THR A 9 14.45 -58.95 10.83
CA THR A 9 13.75 -57.69 10.60
C THR A 9 14.77 -56.57 10.51
N ALA A 10 15.00 -56.05 9.30
CA ALA A 10 15.77 -54.83 9.08
C ALA A 10 14.84 -53.62 9.21
N THR A 11 14.91 -52.90 10.33
CA THR A 11 14.30 -51.58 10.49
C THR A 11 15.14 -50.55 9.77
N ALA A 12 14.67 -50.06 8.62
CA ALA A 12 15.22 -48.90 7.94
C ALA A 12 14.71 -47.63 8.63
N ALA A 13 15.59 -46.90 9.32
CA ALA A 13 15.29 -45.57 9.84
C ALA A 13 15.35 -44.56 8.69
N LEU A 14 14.19 -44.03 8.31
CA LEU A 14 14.07 -42.97 7.31
C LEU A 14 14.31 -41.62 8.00
N THR A 15 15.52 -41.09 7.91
CA THR A 15 15.83 -39.72 8.34
C THR A 15 15.27 -38.73 7.32
N ILE A 16 14.12 -38.14 7.63
CA ILE A 16 13.59 -36.98 6.89
C ILE A 16 14.46 -35.78 7.25
N ALA A 17 15.37 -35.41 6.36
CA ALA A 17 16.10 -34.16 6.46
C ALA A 17 15.12 -33.00 6.24
N MET A 18 14.72 -32.33 7.31
CA MET A 18 14.05 -31.04 7.22
C MET A 18 15.06 -30.02 6.68
N THR A 19 15.03 -29.76 5.37
CA THR A 19 15.67 -28.58 4.79
C THR A 19 14.93 -27.35 5.31
N ALA A 20 15.50 -26.68 6.31
CA ALA A 20 15.07 -25.35 6.70
C ALA A 20 15.17 -24.46 5.45
N ALA A 21 14.03 -23.99 4.96
CA ALA A 21 14.00 -23.02 3.87
C ALA A 21 14.78 -21.79 4.32
N GLN A 22 15.89 -21.49 3.66
CA GLN A 22 16.58 -20.22 3.87
C GLN A 22 15.60 -19.09 3.59
N PRO A 23 15.54 -18.04 4.42
CA PRO A 23 14.72 -16.88 4.12
C PRO A 23 15.13 -16.37 2.74
N ALA A 24 14.17 -16.36 1.80
CA ALA A 24 14.41 -15.80 0.49
C ALA A 24 14.90 -14.36 0.69
N ALA A 25 16.06 -14.03 0.12
CA ALA A 25 16.54 -12.65 0.13
C ALA A 25 15.43 -11.75 -0.44
N ALA A 26 15.16 -10.64 0.24
CA ALA A 26 14.17 -9.66 -0.22
C ALA A 26 14.47 -9.32 -1.69
N ARG A 27 13.44 -9.23 -2.53
CA ARG A 27 13.68 -8.93 -3.95
C ARG A 27 14.40 -7.61 -4.08
N GLU A 28 15.22 -7.43 -5.11
CA GLU A 28 15.77 -6.10 -5.41
C GLU A 28 14.67 -5.17 -5.95
N GLN A 29 14.92 -3.85 -5.89
CA GLN A 29 14.10 -2.88 -6.61
C GLN A 29 14.10 -3.23 -8.10
N TRP A 30 12.96 -3.10 -8.76
CA TRP A 30 12.89 -3.31 -10.19
C TRP A 30 13.86 -2.39 -10.92
N THR A 31 14.62 -2.98 -11.83
CA THR A 31 15.33 -2.24 -12.86
C THR A 31 14.32 -1.46 -13.71
N LYS A 32 14.79 -0.36 -14.34
CA LYS A 32 13.97 0.41 -15.28
C LYS A 32 13.35 -0.48 -16.36
N ARG A 33 14.09 -1.48 -16.86
CA ARG A 33 13.59 -2.44 -17.86
C ARG A 33 12.44 -3.29 -17.33
N GLN A 34 12.52 -3.80 -16.10
CA GLN A 34 11.44 -4.58 -15.49
C GLN A 34 10.18 -3.73 -15.31
N ALA A 35 10.35 -2.49 -14.83
CA ALA A 35 9.25 -1.55 -14.64
C ALA A 35 8.54 -1.21 -15.97
N ASN A 36 9.30 -0.87 -17.02
CA ASN A 36 8.72 -0.62 -18.34
C ASN A 36 8.05 -1.86 -18.93
N LYS A 37 8.67 -3.05 -18.84
CA LYS A 37 8.05 -4.31 -19.31
C LYS A 37 6.74 -4.64 -18.58
N TRP A 38 6.63 -4.27 -17.31
CA TRP A 38 5.38 -4.38 -16.57
C TRP A 38 4.33 -3.38 -17.07
N TYR A 39 4.73 -2.13 -17.29
CA TYR A 39 3.85 -1.05 -17.74
C TYR A 39 3.32 -1.27 -19.17
N ASP A 40 4.14 -1.81 -20.07
CA ASP A 40 3.76 -2.17 -21.45
C ASP A 40 2.61 -3.19 -21.52
N LYS A 41 2.32 -3.89 -20.42
CA LYS A 41 1.23 -4.85 -20.31
C LYS A 41 -0.04 -4.25 -19.70
N GLN A 42 0.02 -3.01 -19.22
CA GLN A 42 -1.13 -2.34 -18.62
C GLN A 42 -1.89 -1.57 -19.71
N PRO A 43 -3.24 -1.49 -19.64
CA PRO A 43 -3.96 -0.47 -20.37
C PRO A 43 -3.60 0.92 -19.82
N TRP A 44 -4.03 1.98 -20.51
CA TRP A 44 -3.99 3.31 -19.92
C TRP A 44 -4.84 3.31 -18.64
N LEU A 45 -4.21 3.59 -17.50
CA LEU A 45 -4.88 3.58 -16.21
C LEU A 45 -5.68 4.89 -16.02
N VAL A 46 -6.99 4.77 -15.89
CA VAL A 46 -7.91 5.88 -15.59
C VAL A 46 -8.72 5.51 -14.37
N GLY A 47 -8.73 6.36 -13.35
CA GLY A 47 -9.33 6.01 -12.06
C GLY A 47 -9.48 7.17 -11.11
N ALA A 48 -9.78 6.83 -9.86
CA ALA A 48 -9.91 7.77 -8.76
C ALA A 48 -9.31 7.20 -7.47
N ASN A 49 -9.03 8.09 -6.51
CA ASN A 49 -8.93 7.72 -5.11
C ASN A 49 -10.34 7.30 -4.64
N TYR A 50 -10.47 6.12 -4.04
CA TYR A 50 -11.76 5.51 -3.73
C TYR A 50 -11.94 5.29 -2.24
N ASN A 51 -13.06 5.81 -1.74
CA ASN A 51 -13.68 5.53 -0.46
C ASN A 51 -15.20 5.59 -0.71
N PRO A 52 -16.00 4.59 -0.25
CA PRO A 52 -17.41 4.55 -0.58
C PRO A 52 -18.17 5.70 0.05
N GLY A 53 -19.28 6.11 -0.57
CA GLY A 53 -20.15 7.15 -0.03
C GLY A 53 -20.79 6.80 1.32
N SER A 54 -20.69 5.53 1.75
CA SER A 54 -21.15 5.01 3.05
C SER A 54 -20.12 5.14 4.18
N ALA A 55 -18.88 5.54 3.90
CA ALA A 55 -17.81 5.64 4.89
C ALA A 55 -17.18 7.04 4.92
N VAL A 56 -16.82 7.51 6.11
CA VAL A 56 -16.21 8.82 6.31
C VAL A 56 -14.69 8.82 6.13
N ASN A 57 -14.06 7.66 6.29
CA ASN A 57 -12.63 7.44 6.17
C ASN A 57 -12.30 5.96 5.91
N GLU A 58 -11.02 5.66 5.73
CA GLU A 58 -10.50 4.33 5.45
C GLU A 58 -10.72 3.33 6.61
N LEU A 59 -10.80 3.78 7.87
CA LEU A 59 -11.15 2.89 8.98
C LEU A 59 -12.60 2.41 8.86
N GLU A 60 -13.54 3.34 8.66
CA GLU A 60 -14.97 3.01 8.56
C GLU A 60 -15.25 2.14 7.34
N MET A 61 -14.60 2.40 6.20
CA MET A 61 -14.77 1.60 4.98
C MET A 61 -14.51 0.12 5.24
N TRP A 62 -13.46 -0.21 5.97
CA TRP A 62 -12.99 -1.59 6.14
C TRP A 62 -13.36 -2.23 7.47
N HIS A 63 -14.02 -1.53 8.38
CA HIS A 63 -14.43 -2.07 9.67
C HIS A 63 -15.63 -3.01 9.51
N GLU A 64 -15.65 -4.15 10.21
CA GLU A 64 -16.64 -5.23 9.97
C GLU A 64 -18.11 -4.79 10.06
N PRO A 65 -18.53 -4.03 11.09
CA PRO A 65 -19.91 -3.57 11.22
C PRO A 65 -20.37 -2.58 10.13
N THR A 66 -19.44 -1.97 9.40
CA THR A 66 -19.71 -0.88 8.43
C THR A 66 -19.27 -1.20 7.01
N PHE A 67 -18.61 -2.35 6.79
CA PHE A 67 -18.21 -2.80 5.47
C PHE A 67 -19.45 -3.07 4.60
N ASP A 68 -19.63 -2.26 3.55
CA ASP A 68 -20.81 -2.27 2.69
C ASP A 68 -20.47 -2.71 1.26
N PRO A 69 -20.40 -4.03 0.99
CA PRO A 69 -20.06 -4.55 -0.33
C PRO A 69 -21.10 -4.19 -1.41
N ALA A 70 -22.36 -3.92 -1.03
CA ALA A 70 -23.41 -3.57 -1.98
C ALA A 70 -23.21 -2.15 -2.53
N THR A 71 -22.87 -1.19 -1.67
CA THR A 71 -22.51 0.17 -2.10
C THR A 71 -21.23 0.15 -2.93
N ILE A 72 -20.22 -0.63 -2.51
CA ILE A 72 -18.98 -0.80 -3.28
C ILE A 72 -19.27 -1.34 -4.69
N ASP A 73 -20.08 -2.41 -4.81
CA ASP A 73 -20.45 -2.98 -6.12
C ASP A 73 -21.15 -1.97 -7.02
N LYS A 74 -22.06 -1.18 -6.45
CA LYS A 74 -22.79 -0.14 -7.18
C LYS A 74 -21.87 0.96 -7.70
N GLU A 75 -21.00 1.49 -6.85
CA GLU A 75 -20.11 2.61 -7.20
C GLU A 75 -19.00 2.19 -8.15
N LEU A 76 -18.41 1.01 -7.97
CA LEU A 76 -17.44 0.45 -8.92
C LEU A 76 -18.10 0.13 -10.27
N GLY A 77 -19.38 -0.27 -10.26
CA GLY A 77 -20.18 -0.39 -11.48
C GLY A 77 -20.36 0.94 -12.21
N TRP A 78 -20.63 2.03 -11.48
CA TRP A 78 -20.69 3.37 -12.07
C TRP A 78 -19.35 3.80 -12.66
N ALA A 79 -18.26 3.64 -11.92
CA ALA A 79 -16.92 3.98 -12.39
C ALA A 79 -16.54 3.21 -13.67
N SER A 80 -16.78 1.90 -13.70
CA SER A 80 -16.55 1.07 -14.89
C SER A 80 -17.41 1.52 -16.08
N SER A 81 -18.68 1.91 -15.85
CA SER A 81 -19.59 2.36 -16.91
C SER A 81 -19.14 3.65 -17.61
N ILE A 82 -18.32 4.48 -16.94
CA ILE A 82 -17.73 5.70 -17.51
C ILE A 82 -16.27 5.49 -17.99
N GLY A 83 -15.79 4.25 -18.01
CA GLY A 83 -14.49 3.87 -18.57
C GLY A 83 -13.32 3.89 -17.60
N MET A 84 -13.54 4.06 -16.29
CA MET A 84 -12.48 3.89 -15.30
C MET A 84 -12.11 2.39 -15.16
N ASN A 85 -10.82 2.12 -14.99
CA ASN A 85 -10.28 0.76 -14.90
C ASN A 85 -9.30 0.57 -13.73
N THR A 86 -9.09 1.60 -12.92
CA THR A 86 -8.26 1.50 -11.72
C THR A 86 -8.86 2.28 -10.56
N MET A 87 -8.61 1.84 -9.32
CA MET A 87 -8.91 2.62 -8.11
C MET A 87 -7.72 2.61 -7.16
N ARG A 88 -7.42 3.76 -6.56
CA ARG A 88 -6.44 3.90 -5.48
C ARG A 88 -7.17 3.87 -4.14
N VAL A 89 -6.93 2.85 -3.33
CA VAL A 89 -7.77 2.49 -2.18
C VAL A 89 -6.93 2.41 -0.92
N PHE A 90 -7.34 3.11 0.12
CA PHE A 90 -6.55 3.29 1.34
C PHE A 90 -6.83 2.17 2.34
N LEU A 91 -5.78 1.67 2.98
CA LEU A 91 -5.83 0.73 4.09
C LEU A 91 -5.35 1.42 5.36
N HIS A 92 -5.58 0.80 6.51
CA HIS A 92 -5.12 1.33 7.78
C HIS A 92 -4.63 0.21 8.71
N ASN A 93 -3.44 0.40 9.29
CA ASN A 93 -2.82 -0.56 10.20
C ASN A 93 -3.68 -0.97 11.40
N LEU A 94 -4.54 -0.07 11.93
CA LEU A 94 -5.36 -0.38 13.09
C LEU A 94 -6.42 -1.45 12.82
N LEU A 95 -6.90 -1.57 11.57
CA LEU A 95 -7.81 -2.66 11.18
C LEU A 95 -7.11 -4.01 11.31
N TRP A 96 -5.89 -4.09 10.81
CA TRP A 96 -5.07 -5.29 10.90
C TRP A 96 -4.64 -5.59 12.34
N GLU A 97 -4.24 -4.58 13.13
CA GLU A 97 -3.82 -4.80 14.53
C GLU A 97 -4.93 -5.40 15.41
N ASN A 98 -6.20 -5.20 15.05
CA ASN A 98 -7.36 -5.69 15.81
C ASN A 98 -8.04 -6.91 15.17
N ASP A 99 -8.05 -7.02 13.85
CA ASP A 99 -8.68 -8.11 13.10
C ASP A 99 -7.89 -8.41 11.79
N PRO A 100 -6.70 -9.06 11.87
CA PRO A 100 -5.87 -9.34 10.71
C PRO A 100 -6.60 -10.16 9.64
N GLU A 101 -7.25 -11.25 10.05
CA GLU A 101 -7.89 -12.20 9.14
C GLU A 101 -9.18 -11.62 8.54
N GLY A 102 -10.00 -10.92 9.32
CA GLY A 102 -11.18 -10.26 8.78
C GLY A 102 -10.83 -9.10 7.86
N THR A 103 -9.74 -8.36 8.14
CA THR A 103 -9.23 -7.33 7.22
C THR A 103 -8.86 -7.95 5.87
N LYS A 104 -8.09 -9.04 5.88
CA LYS A 104 -7.73 -9.77 4.64
C LYS A 104 -8.95 -10.35 3.93
N LYS A 105 -9.94 -10.86 4.67
CA LYS A 105 -11.21 -11.35 4.09
C LYS A 105 -11.95 -10.23 3.35
N ARG A 106 -12.12 -9.06 3.96
CA ARG A 106 -12.80 -7.90 3.36
C ARG A 106 -12.03 -7.36 2.16
N MET A 107 -10.69 -7.30 2.24
CA MET A 107 -9.84 -6.95 1.08
C MET A 107 -10.07 -7.92 -0.09
N ASN A 108 -10.14 -9.23 0.16
CA ASN A 108 -10.39 -10.22 -0.88
C ASN A 108 -11.79 -10.09 -1.51
N GLU A 109 -12.79 -9.77 -0.70
CA GLU A 109 -14.17 -9.49 -1.17
C GLU A 109 -14.22 -8.23 -2.02
N PHE A 110 -13.61 -7.13 -1.56
CA PHE A 110 -13.46 -5.90 -2.33
C PHE A 110 -12.77 -6.16 -3.68
N LEU A 111 -11.67 -6.91 -3.69
CA LEU A 111 -10.97 -7.27 -4.92
C LEU A 111 -11.85 -8.11 -5.86
N ALA A 112 -12.72 -8.98 -5.33
CA ALA A 112 -13.65 -9.75 -6.15
C ALA A 112 -14.72 -8.86 -6.80
N ILE A 113 -15.23 -7.87 -6.06
CA ILE A 113 -16.16 -6.86 -6.59
C ILE A 113 -15.47 -6.00 -7.66
N ALA A 114 -14.26 -5.52 -7.40
CA ALA A 114 -13.50 -4.74 -8.38
C ALA A 114 -13.22 -5.52 -9.66
N ASP A 115 -12.84 -6.80 -9.56
CA ASP A 115 -12.56 -7.66 -10.71
C ASP A 115 -13.82 -7.94 -11.55
N LYS A 116 -14.99 -8.11 -10.91
CA LYS A 116 -16.29 -8.17 -11.62
C LYS A 116 -16.52 -6.94 -12.52
N HIS A 117 -16.06 -5.76 -12.09
CA HIS A 117 -16.14 -4.51 -12.85
C HIS A 117 -14.90 -4.23 -13.72
N LYS A 118 -13.95 -5.16 -13.80
CA LYS A 118 -12.67 -5.04 -14.54
C LYS A 118 -11.80 -3.88 -14.06
N ILE A 119 -11.89 -3.55 -12.78
CA ILE A 119 -11.12 -2.49 -12.13
C ILE A 119 -9.94 -3.12 -11.39
N LYS A 120 -8.74 -2.63 -11.65
CA LYS A 120 -7.54 -2.99 -10.89
C LYS A 120 -7.34 -2.07 -9.69
N ILE A 121 -6.71 -2.58 -8.64
CA ILE A 121 -6.58 -1.86 -7.37
C ILE A 121 -5.13 -1.49 -7.10
N MET A 122 -4.89 -0.22 -6.79
CA MET A 122 -3.67 0.24 -6.13
C MET A 122 -3.99 0.42 -4.64
N PHE A 123 -3.45 -0.43 -3.77
CA PHE A 123 -3.65 -0.25 -2.33
C PHE A 123 -2.63 0.72 -1.78
N VAL A 124 -3.08 1.59 -0.87
CA VAL A 124 -2.24 2.51 -0.09
C VAL A 124 -2.08 1.95 1.32
N LEU A 125 -0.86 1.65 1.74
CA LEU A 125 -0.60 1.02 3.05
C LEU A 125 -0.66 1.99 4.22
N PHE A 126 -0.18 3.22 4.00
CA PHE A 126 -0.02 4.28 4.99
C PHE A 126 -0.41 5.65 4.43
N ASP A 127 -0.86 6.55 5.30
CA ASP A 127 -1.35 7.88 4.97
C ASP A 127 -0.90 8.94 6.01
N SER A 128 -0.71 10.17 5.59
CA SER A 128 -0.18 11.28 6.38
C SER A 128 -1.02 12.57 6.33
N VAL A 129 -2.23 12.53 5.77
CA VAL A 129 -3.13 13.68 5.71
C VAL A 129 -4.18 13.70 6.83
N TRP A 130 -4.68 14.89 7.18
CA TRP A 130 -5.78 15.12 8.13
C TRP A 130 -5.51 14.69 9.59
N ASP A 131 -6.40 13.94 10.24
CA ASP A 131 -6.39 13.72 11.69
C ASP A 131 -5.24 12.79 12.14
N PRO A 132 -4.28 13.25 12.96
CA PRO A 132 -3.15 12.45 13.41
C PRO A 132 -3.51 11.43 14.50
N ASN A 133 -4.74 11.43 15.03
CA ASN A 133 -5.16 10.62 16.17
C ASN A 133 -6.24 9.58 15.77
N PRO A 134 -5.93 8.60 14.91
CA PRO A 134 -6.87 7.56 14.52
C PRO A 134 -7.29 6.72 15.73
N VAL A 135 -8.57 6.35 15.77
CA VAL A 135 -9.13 5.47 16.79
C VAL A 135 -9.84 4.30 16.11
N TYR A 136 -9.50 3.07 16.52
CA TYR A 136 -10.17 1.87 16.03
C TYR A 136 -11.62 1.80 16.54
N GLY A 137 -12.53 1.32 15.71
CA GLY A 137 -13.94 1.14 16.02
C GLY A 137 -14.85 2.05 15.19
N LEU A 138 -16.04 2.35 15.70
CA LEU A 138 -16.99 3.24 15.03
C LEU A 138 -16.43 4.66 14.93
N GLN A 139 -16.53 5.24 13.75
CA GLN A 139 -16.00 6.57 13.46
C GLN A 139 -17.03 7.65 13.80
N SER A 140 -16.55 8.87 14.06
CA SER A 140 -17.44 10.01 14.27
C SER A 140 -18.11 10.41 12.95
N PRO A 141 -19.38 10.88 12.98
CA PRO A 141 -20.07 11.28 11.76
C PRO A 141 -19.36 12.45 11.06
N PRO A 142 -19.50 12.58 9.72
CA PRO A 142 -18.95 13.69 8.97
C PRO A 142 -19.47 15.03 9.49
N ILE A 143 -18.65 16.07 9.36
CA ILE A 143 -19.05 17.44 9.68
C ILE A 143 -19.54 18.12 8.39
N PRO A 144 -20.83 18.50 8.29
CA PRO A 144 -21.37 19.13 7.09
C PRO A 144 -20.58 20.39 6.69
N GLY A 145 -20.28 20.52 5.40
CA GLY A 145 -19.56 21.66 4.85
C GLY A 145 -18.05 21.66 5.08
N VAL A 146 -17.48 20.64 5.72
CA VAL A 146 -16.05 20.52 5.98
C VAL A 146 -15.44 19.42 5.11
N HIS A 147 -14.48 19.81 4.26
CA HIS A 147 -13.74 18.86 3.42
C HIS A 147 -12.90 17.89 4.26
N ASN A 148 -12.96 16.59 3.93
CA ASN A 148 -12.23 15.51 4.61
C ASN A 148 -12.34 15.55 6.15
N SER A 149 -13.53 15.89 6.64
CA SER A 149 -13.79 16.23 8.05
C SER A 149 -13.42 15.19 9.10
N ARG A 150 -13.19 13.93 8.71
CA ARG A 150 -12.88 12.80 9.60
C ARG A 150 -11.84 11.85 9.02
N TRP A 151 -11.13 12.24 7.96
CA TRP A 151 -10.05 11.41 7.43
C TRP A 151 -8.90 11.35 8.43
N VAL A 152 -8.22 10.21 8.53
CA VAL A 152 -7.21 9.95 9.57
C VAL A 152 -5.87 9.57 8.96
N GLN A 153 -4.80 9.63 9.77
CA GLN A 153 -3.46 9.21 9.38
C GLN A 153 -3.18 7.76 9.75
N ALA A 154 -2.39 7.07 8.92
CA ALA A 154 -1.90 5.72 9.17
C ALA A 154 -0.39 5.65 8.90
N PRO A 155 0.49 5.37 9.88
CA PRO A 155 0.21 5.34 11.30
C PRO A 155 -0.17 6.73 11.84
N GLY A 156 -0.99 6.76 12.88
CA GLY A 156 -1.22 7.97 13.68
C GLY A 156 0.03 8.42 14.45
N GLU A 157 -0.01 9.63 14.99
CA GLU A 157 1.10 10.30 15.67
C GLU A 157 1.76 9.44 16.75
N ALA A 158 0.95 8.82 17.61
CA ALA A 158 1.44 8.00 18.72
C ALA A 158 2.32 6.83 18.22
N ARG A 159 1.98 6.22 17.08
CA ARG A 159 2.77 5.13 16.49
C ARG A 159 3.92 5.63 15.62
N LEU A 160 3.75 6.78 14.97
CA LEU A 160 4.81 7.41 14.19
C LEU A 160 5.99 7.86 15.07
N LYS A 161 5.73 8.30 16.30
CA LYS A 161 6.77 8.79 17.23
C LYS A 161 7.46 7.68 18.03
N ASP A 162 6.85 6.51 18.16
CA ASP A 162 7.34 5.43 18.99
C ASP A 162 7.98 4.30 18.17
N ALA A 163 9.30 4.37 18.00
CA ALA A 163 10.08 3.37 17.29
C ALA A 163 9.94 1.95 17.87
N SER A 164 9.57 1.80 19.15
CA SER A 164 9.32 0.48 19.74
C SER A 164 8.10 -0.23 19.13
N GLN A 165 7.19 0.52 18.51
CA GLN A 165 6.00 0.00 17.85
C GLN A 165 6.21 -0.35 16.38
N TYR A 166 7.37 -0.03 15.79
CA TYR A 166 7.62 -0.25 14.37
C TYR A 166 7.52 -1.72 13.96
N GLY A 167 7.81 -2.67 14.86
CA GLY A 167 7.62 -4.09 14.60
C GLY A 167 6.17 -4.49 14.28
N LYS A 168 5.17 -3.75 14.79
CA LYS A 168 3.75 -3.97 14.41
C LYS A 168 3.46 -3.45 13.02
N LEU A 169 4.02 -2.31 12.64
CA LEU A 169 3.90 -1.74 11.30
C LEU A 169 4.57 -2.65 10.26
N GLU A 170 5.74 -3.20 10.59
CA GLU A 170 6.42 -4.23 9.79
C GLU A 170 5.54 -5.46 9.61
N GLY A 171 4.97 -5.98 10.71
CA GLY A 171 4.06 -7.13 10.68
C GLY A 171 2.86 -6.90 9.76
N TYR A 172 2.19 -5.75 9.89
CA TYR A 172 1.09 -5.33 9.02
C TYR A 172 1.49 -5.32 7.54
N VAL A 173 2.59 -4.64 7.20
CA VAL A 173 3.04 -4.52 5.81
C VAL A 173 3.39 -5.90 5.23
N LYS A 174 4.16 -6.72 5.94
CA LYS A 174 4.57 -8.03 5.45
C LYS A 174 3.40 -9.00 5.31
N ASP A 175 2.46 -9.00 6.25
CA ASP A 175 1.30 -9.91 6.19
C ASP A 175 0.35 -9.52 5.05
N ILE A 176 -0.01 -8.24 4.93
CA ILE A 176 -0.91 -7.77 3.86
C ILE A 176 -0.25 -7.95 2.49
N VAL A 177 0.95 -7.41 2.28
CA VAL A 177 1.63 -7.51 0.98
C VAL A 177 1.95 -8.97 0.64
N GLY A 178 2.34 -9.78 1.64
CA GLY A 178 2.64 -11.20 1.47
C GLY A 178 1.44 -12.05 1.10
N THR A 179 0.29 -11.83 1.77
CA THR A 179 -0.96 -12.54 1.48
C THR A 179 -1.40 -12.34 0.04
N PHE A 180 -1.31 -11.11 -0.46
CA PHE A 180 -1.76 -10.75 -1.82
C PHE A 180 -0.61 -10.64 -2.83
N ALA A 181 0.57 -11.16 -2.50
CA ALA A 181 1.82 -10.94 -3.26
C ALA A 181 1.72 -11.35 -4.73
N LYS A 182 0.85 -12.31 -5.08
CA LYS A 182 0.65 -12.81 -6.45
C LYS A 182 -0.73 -12.52 -7.02
N ASP A 183 -1.53 -11.68 -6.36
CA ASP A 183 -2.88 -11.38 -6.79
C ASP A 183 -2.88 -10.42 -8.02
N PRO A 184 -3.35 -10.88 -9.20
CA PRO A 184 -3.32 -10.06 -10.41
C PRO A 184 -4.36 -8.94 -10.40
N ARG A 185 -5.28 -8.89 -9.43
CA ARG A 185 -6.28 -7.81 -9.29
C ARG A 185 -5.64 -6.53 -8.73
N ILE A 186 -4.48 -6.64 -8.09
CA ILE A 186 -3.69 -5.50 -7.60
C ILE A 186 -2.73 -5.05 -8.70
N VAL A 187 -2.76 -3.75 -9.06
CA VAL A 187 -1.87 -3.16 -10.07
C VAL A 187 -0.57 -2.66 -9.44
N ALA A 188 -0.61 -2.12 -8.23
CA ALA A 188 0.56 -1.57 -7.54
C ALA A 188 0.30 -1.48 -6.02
N TRP A 189 1.39 -1.36 -5.26
CA TRP A 189 1.34 -0.99 -3.84
C TRP A 189 1.89 0.42 -3.69
N ASP A 190 1.04 1.35 -3.27
CA ASP A 190 1.47 2.63 -2.75
C ASP A 190 1.82 2.47 -1.28
N VAL A 191 3.10 2.54 -0.95
CA VAL A 191 3.56 2.21 0.39
C VAL A 191 3.26 3.34 1.38
N TRP A 192 3.08 4.58 0.90
CA TRP A 192 2.76 5.72 1.76
C TRP A 192 2.27 6.94 0.96
N ASN A 193 1.05 7.39 1.25
CA ASN A 193 0.48 8.64 0.75
C ASN A 193 1.06 9.86 1.48
N GLU A 194 1.61 10.79 0.70
CA GLU A 194 2.12 12.11 1.15
C GLU A 194 2.86 12.08 2.49
N PRO A 195 3.92 11.27 2.61
CA PRO A 195 4.51 10.90 3.89
C PRO A 195 5.01 12.10 4.73
N ASN A 196 5.54 13.16 4.09
CA ASN A 196 5.99 14.39 4.76
C ASN A 196 4.91 15.49 4.86
N ASN A 197 3.64 15.18 4.58
CA ASN A 197 2.54 16.12 4.76
C ASN A 197 2.35 16.43 6.26
N LYS A 198 2.31 17.72 6.61
CA LYS A 198 2.17 18.17 8.00
C LYS A 198 0.76 17.94 8.57
N GLY A 199 -0.14 17.32 7.81
CA GLY A 199 -1.57 17.22 8.10
C GLY A 199 -2.35 18.30 7.37
N GLY A 200 -3.67 18.24 7.47
CA GLY A 200 -4.58 19.16 6.79
C GLY A 200 -5.69 19.66 7.71
N GLY A 201 -6.40 20.70 7.26
CA GLY A 201 -7.55 21.24 8.00
C GLY A 201 -7.16 21.90 9.32
N ASN A 202 -8.00 21.74 10.34
CA ASN A 202 -7.84 22.34 11.66
C ASN A 202 -7.14 21.43 12.67
N TYR A 203 -6.46 20.37 12.20
CA TYR A 203 -5.76 19.43 13.07
C TYR A 203 -4.37 19.92 13.45
N GLU A 204 -3.93 19.60 14.67
CA GLU A 204 -2.59 19.97 15.13
C GLU A 204 -1.52 19.24 14.32
N HIS A 205 -0.46 19.98 13.98
CA HIS A 205 0.67 19.42 13.28
C HIS A 205 1.51 18.56 14.21
N ILE A 206 1.87 17.36 13.76
CA ILE A 206 2.84 16.50 14.46
C ILE A 206 4.21 17.21 14.46
N PRO A 207 4.75 17.60 15.63
CA PRO A 207 6.08 18.19 15.72
C PRO A 207 7.14 17.24 15.15
N ASP A 208 8.11 17.78 14.39
CA ASP A 208 9.22 17.02 13.82
C ASP A 208 8.83 15.84 12.89
N LYS A 209 7.60 15.82 12.35
CA LYS A 209 7.06 14.73 11.51
C LYS A 209 8.05 14.18 10.46
N ASN A 210 8.69 15.08 9.71
CA ASN A 210 9.62 14.70 8.64
C ASN A 210 10.79 13.84 9.15
N LYS A 211 11.25 14.00 10.39
CA LYS A 211 12.33 13.18 10.96
C LYS A 211 11.89 11.73 11.15
N TYR A 212 10.68 11.52 11.69
CA TYR A 212 10.13 10.18 11.89
C TYR A 212 9.87 9.48 10.57
N VAL A 213 9.31 10.21 9.61
CA VAL A 213 8.97 9.71 8.29
C VAL A 213 10.21 9.37 7.47
N ALA A 214 11.24 10.22 7.48
CA ALA A 214 12.49 9.94 6.76
C ALA A 214 13.22 8.70 7.29
N LEU A 215 13.02 8.38 8.58
CA LEU A 215 13.51 7.14 9.18
C LEU A 215 12.68 5.92 8.76
N LEU A 216 11.36 6.05 8.72
CA LEU A 216 10.45 4.91 8.57
C LEU A 216 10.17 4.55 7.11
N LEU A 217 10.02 5.52 6.21
CA LEU A 217 9.66 5.26 4.80
C LEU A 217 10.61 4.28 4.08
N PRO A 218 11.96 4.37 4.21
CA PRO A 218 12.86 3.37 3.62
C PRO A 218 12.58 1.95 4.12
N GLN A 219 12.26 1.80 5.41
CA GLN A 219 11.95 0.51 6.02
C GLN A 219 10.64 -0.05 5.47
N VAL A 220 9.61 0.78 5.24
CA VAL A 220 8.35 0.32 4.64
C VAL A 220 8.58 -0.24 3.23
N PHE A 221 9.40 0.42 2.42
CA PHE A 221 9.81 -0.13 1.12
C PHE A 221 10.50 -1.48 1.28
N GLU A 222 11.45 -1.62 2.22
CA GLU A 222 12.13 -2.89 2.50
C GLU A 222 11.17 -3.99 2.96
N TRP A 223 10.24 -3.69 3.86
CA TRP A 223 9.25 -4.64 4.37
C TRP A 223 8.33 -5.14 3.26
N ALA A 224 7.73 -4.23 2.49
CA ALA A 224 6.87 -4.59 1.37
C ALA A 224 7.65 -5.41 0.32
N ARG A 225 8.90 -5.04 0.06
CA ARG A 225 9.76 -5.73 -0.91
C ARG A 225 10.18 -7.12 -0.43
N SER A 226 10.37 -7.30 0.89
CA SER A 226 10.70 -8.60 1.49
C SER A 226 9.58 -9.63 1.34
N ALA A 227 8.33 -9.19 1.21
CA ALA A 227 7.19 -10.05 0.89
C ALA A 227 7.16 -10.51 -0.58
N ASN A 228 8.10 -10.04 -1.41
CA ASN A 228 8.28 -10.40 -2.82
C ASN A 228 6.99 -10.31 -3.68
N PRO A 229 6.26 -9.17 -3.66
CA PRO A 229 5.08 -8.98 -4.50
C PRO A 229 5.46 -8.96 -5.99
N SER A 230 4.57 -9.51 -6.84
CA SER A 230 4.68 -9.41 -8.30
C SER A 230 4.30 -8.03 -8.83
N GLN A 231 3.66 -7.20 -8.00
CA GLN A 231 3.29 -5.82 -8.31
C GLN A 231 4.44 -4.86 -7.94
N PRO A 232 4.55 -3.72 -8.64
CA PRO A 232 5.51 -2.67 -8.28
C PRO A 232 5.13 -1.97 -6.97
N LEU A 233 6.15 -1.46 -6.29
CA LEU A 233 6.01 -0.53 -5.16
C LEU A 233 6.16 0.93 -5.64
N THR A 234 5.44 1.86 -5.02
CA THR A 234 5.56 3.30 -5.26
C THR A 234 5.26 4.11 -4.00
N SER A 235 5.68 5.36 -3.95
CA SER A 235 5.17 6.38 -3.03
C SER A 235 5.36 7.74 -3.70
N GLY A 236 4.28 8.52 -3.81
CA GLY A 236 4.23 9.69 -4.67
C GLY A 236 4.75 10.98 -4.05
N VAL A 237 5.62 11.71 -4.77
CA VAL A 237 5.97 13.09 -4.41
C VAL A 237 4.79 14.02 -4.69
N TRP A 238 4.52 14.98 -3.81
CA TRP A 238 3.30 15.81 -3.89
C TRP A 238 3.59 17.33 -3.77
N ILE A 239 4.67 17.67 -3.07
CA ILE A 239 5.14 19.04 -2.84
C ILE A 239 6.58 19.21 -3.36
N GLY A 240 6.99 20.44 -3.65
CA GLY A 240 8.33 20.75 -4.15
C GLY A 240 8.38 21.19 -5.61
N GLU A 241 9.58 21.59 -6.06
CA GLU A 241 9.81 22.25 -7.37
C GLU A 241 10.89 21.57 -8.24
N ASN A 242 11.75 20.73 -7.65
CA ASN A 242 12.97 20.21 -8.31
C ASN A 242 13.04 18.69 -8.24
N TRP A 243 11.94 17.99 -8.56
CA TRP A 243 11.86 16.54 -8.45
C TRP A 243 12.80 15.78 -9.39
N ASP A 244 13.43 16.44 -10.35
CA ASP A 244 14.45 15.90 -11.26
C ASP A 244 15.89 16.06 -10.75
N ASN A 245 16.08 16.71 -9.61
CA ASN A 245 17.39 16.94 -9.01
C ASN A 245 17.43 16.39 -7.59
N LEU A 246 18.04 15.21 -7.43
CA LEU A 246 18.12 14.54 -6.14
C LEU A 246 18.81 15.38 -5.05
N ASP A 247 19.72 16.28 -5.41
CA ASP A 247 20.46 17.11 -4.45
C ASP A 247 19.63 18.28 -3.90
N LYS A 248 18.43 18.50 -4.46
CA LYS A 248 17.51 19.58 -4.04
C LYS A 248 16.27 19.07 -3.33
N VAL A 249 16.04 17.77 -3.28
CA VAL A 249 14.89 17.16 -2.61
C VAL A 249 15.26 16.75 -1.19
N ASP A 250 14.25 16.69 -0.31
CA ASP A 250 14.45 16.24 1.07
C ASP A 250 14.70 14.71 1.15
N ALA A 251 14.97 14.20 2.35
CA ALA A 251 15.25 12.78 2.55
C ALA A 251 14.05 11.87 2.26
N VAL A 252 12.83 12.37 2.46
CA VAL A 252 11.58 11.63 2.20
C VAL A 252 11.36 11.56 0.69
N GLU A 253 11.38 12.69 0.00
CA GLU A 253 11.27 12.80 -1.45
C GLU A 253 12.37 11.99 -2.16
N ARG A 254 13.63 12.05 -1.67
CA ARG A 254 14.72 11.23 -2.19
C ARG A 254 14.40 9.74 -2.06
N THR A 255 13.84 9.31 -0.94
CA THR A 255 13.42 7.92 -0.76
C THR A 255 12.32 7.54 -1.76
N GLN A 256 11.29 8.36 -1.90
CA GLN A 256 10.20 8.15 -2.86
C GLN A 256 10.72 7.99 -4.30
N LEU A 257 11.61 8.90 -4.73
CA LEU A 257 12.18 8.91 -6.08
C LEU A 257 13.16 7.77 -6.35
N THR A 258 13.88 7.30 -5.32
CA THR A 258 14.94 6.30 -5.49
C THR A 258 14.51 4.87 -5.15
N GLN A 259 13.50 4.67 -4.31
CA GLN A 259 13.07 3.33 -3.87
C GLN A 259 11.85 2.77 -4.62
N SER A 260 11.11 3.62 -5.31
CA SER A 260 9.93 3.21 -6.07
C SER A 260 10.29 2.39 -7.31
N ASP A 261 9.57 1.29 -7.55
CA ASP A 261 9.72 0.49 -8.78
C ASP A 261 9.15 1.25 -9.99
N ILE A 262 8.01 1.91 -9.80
CA ILE A 262 7.40 2.88 -10.71
C ILE A 262 7.25 4.22 -10.01
N ASN A 263 7.41 5.31 -10.73
CA ASN A 263 7.29 6.62 -10.14
C ASN A 263 5.82 7.05 -10.07
N SER A 264 5.45 7.74 -8.99
CA SER A 264 4.15 8.40 -8.88
C SER A 264 4.33 9.82 -8.34
N PHE A 265 3.34 10.67 -8.59
CA PHE A 265 3.28 12.02 -8.05
C PHE A 265 1.84 12.51 -7.94
N HIS A 266 1.60 13.48 -7.06
CA HIS A 266 0.33 14.19 -6.94
C HIS A 266 0.50 15.62 -7.43
N ASP A 267 -0.53 16.17 -8.07
CA ASP A 267 -0.52 17.55 -8.51
C ASP A 267 -1.93 18.14 -8.51
N TYR A 268 -2.04 19.32 -7.89
CA TYR A 268 -3.28 20.08 -7.77
C TYR A 268 -3.11 21.50 -8.38
N SER A 269 -2.18 21.65 -9.31
CA SER A 269 -1.78 22.93 -9.88
C SER A 269 -2.29 23.12 -11.32
N TRP A 270 -1.98 24.28 -11.90
CA TRP A 270 -2.33 24.58 -13.29
C TRP A 270 -1.58 23.67 -14.30
N PRO A 271 -2.15 23.44 -15.50
CA PRO A 271 -1.60 22.48 -16.46
C PRO A 271 -0.12 22.67 -16.82
N GLU A 272 0.39 23.90 -16.84
CA GLU A 272 1.78 24.19 -17.18
C GLU A 272 2.74 23.67 -16.10
N LYS A 273 2.34 23.79 -14.82
CA LYS A 273 3.10 23.26 -13.69
C LYS A 273 2.98 21.75 -13.62
N PHE A 274 1.79 21.20 -13.89
CA PHE A 274 1.60 19.76 -14.05
C PHE A 274 2.53 19.17 -15.12
N GLU A 275 2.56 19.76 -16.32
CA GLU A 275 3.40 19.28 -17.44
C GLU A 275 4.89 19.34 -17.07
N LYS A 276 5.33 20.42 -16.43
CA LYS A 276 6.71 20.55 -15.92
C LYS A 276 7.04 19.41 -14.95
N ARG A 277 6.19 19.17 -13.95
CA ARG A 277 6.37 18.11 -12.94
C ARG A 277 6.35 16.72 -13.56
N ALA A 278 5.44 16.46 -14.50
CA ALA A 278 5.41 15.20 -15.25
C ALA A 278 6.73 14.96 -16.00
N LYS A 279 7.28 15.99 -16.67
CA LYS A 279 8.60 15.90 -17.34
C LYS A 279 9.74 15.62 -16.36
N GLN A 280 9.71 16.22 -15.17
CA GLN A 280 10.69 15.91 -14.12
C GLN A 280 10.63 14.44 -13.72
N MET A 281 9.44 13.90 -13.48
CA MET A 281 9.26 12.49 -13.10
C MET A 281 9.65 11.52 -14.22
N LEU A 282 9.41 11.88 -15.48
CA LEU A 282 9.80 11.09 -16.65
C LEU A 282 11.32 10.98 -16.83
N SER A 283 12.09 11.95 -16.33
CA SER A 283 13.57 11.98 -16.44
C SER A 283 14.25 10.75 -15.82
N TYR A 284 13.59 10.07 -14.88
CA TYR A 284 14.09 8.87 -14.22
C TYR A 284 14.06 7.61 -15.11
N GLY A 285 13.33 7.63 -16.23
CA GLY A 285 13.22 6.49 -17.16
C GLY A 285 12.43 5.31 -16.60
N ARG A 286 11.53 5.57 -15.64
CA ARG A 286 10.55 4.63 -15.10
C ARG A 286 9.15 5.07 -15.57
N PRO A 287 8.17 4.15 -15.65
CA PRO A 287 6.77 4.53 -15.78
C PRO A 287 6.37 5.53 -14.70
N VAL A 288 5.49 6.47 -15.05
CA VAL A 288 5.03 7.54 -14.17
C VAL A 288 3.51 7.51 -14.08
N LEU A 289 2.98 7.50 -12.86
CA LEU A 289 1.55 7.62 -12.59
C LEU A 289 1.26 8.96 -11.89
N SER A 290 0.24 9.68 -12.33
CA SER A 290 -0.34 10.77 -11.54
C SER A 290 -1.42 10.15 -10.66
N THR A 291 -1.24 10.19 -9.33
CA THR A 291 -2.11 9.51 -8.35
C THR A 291 -2.88 10.49 -7.47
#